data_AF-A0A9P6Q016-F1
#
_entry.id   AF-A0A9P6Q016-F1
#
_cell.length_a   1.000
_cell.length_b   1.000
_cell.length_c   1.000
_cell.angle_alpha   90.00
_cell.angle_beta   90.00
_cell.angle_gamma   90.00
#
_symmetry.space_group_name_H-M   'P 1'
#
loop_
_entity.id
_entity.type
_entity.pdbx_description
1 polymer ?
#
loop_
_entity_poly.entity_id
_entity_poly.type
_entity_poly.pdbx_seq_one_letter_code
_entity_poly.pdbx_strand_id
1 'polypeptide(L)'
;MPAAASTPPTHTPSTAARIPASQWTSTPPTLDNTAQQRRRNIPVGQNNVEREAGEGAMETDDPYDEQAHQNEEAEEQEPDGPRMTRLRGILAKSLQETLKACNAKAIQECFPHLAQEKPQDLLEAHAKVCEFLQVEVTSEFEEIIKERSVAYKLNALDRLVSEAKSHGRTAGSTALLDLTPEAAVRARVVPAKEAEVQRLKEELERVRLDNRRLGGALNHCTAEQESLKFELDELFQEFQQSYGITSQLPVAEMERLLDATLAEIR
;
A
#
# COMPACT_ATOMS: atom_id res chain seq x y z
N MET A 1 62.34 38.30 -13.60
CA MET A 1 63.08 37.40 -12.70
C MET A 1 62.11 36.87 -11.66
N PRO A 2 62.21 35.58 -11.26
CA PRO A 2 61.06 34.77 -10.88
C PRO A 2 60.94 34.53 -9.37
N ALA A 3 59.71 34.41 -8.85
CA ALA A 3 59.35 33.78 -7.57
C ALA A 3 57.81 33.88 -7.42
N ALA A 4 57.04 32.91 -6.96
CA ALA A 4 57.22 31.52 -6.64
C ALA A 4 55.81 30.91 -6.71
N ALA A 5 55.71 29.69 -7.25
CA ALA A 5 54.46 28.96 -7.41
C ALA A 5 53.87 28.56 -6.04
N SER A 6 52.58 28.81 -5.87
CA SER A 6 51.79 28.32 -4.74
C SER A 6 51.14 26.99 -5.14
N THR A 7 51.63 25.89 -4.55
CA THR A 7 51.03 24.56 -4.63
C THR A 7 50.34 24.23 -3.30
N PRO A 8 49.10 23.73 -3.31
CA PRO A 8 48.38 23.31 -2.11
C PRO A 8 48.83 21.92 -1.61
N PRO A 9 48.63 21.60 -0.32
CA PRO A 9 49.15 20.39 0.31
C PRO A 9 48.40 19.11 -0.09
N THR A 10 49.21 18.09 -0.32
CA THR A 10 48.89 16.69 -0.57
C THR A 10 48.23 16.04 0.65
N HIS A 11 46.94 15.71 0.57
CA HIS A 11 46.31 14.78 1.51
C HIS A 11 46.43 13.35 0.97
N THR A 12 47.25 12.55 1.65
CA THR A 12 47.33 11.10 1.48
C THR A 12 46.07 10.43 2.04
N PRO A 13 45.45 9.46 1.33
CA PRO A 13 44.35 8.68 1.88
C PRO A 13 44.86 7.70 2.95
N SER A 14 44.25 7.79 4.13
CA SER A 14 44.47 6.88 5.25
C SER A 14 44.12 5.45 4.89
N THR A 15 45.08 4.57 5.14
CA THR A 15 45.06 3.12 4.98
C THR A 15 43.81 2.47 5.57
N ALA A 16 42.94 1.98 4.72
CA ALA A 16 41.85 1.07 5.07
C ALA A 16 42.46 -0.27 5.56
N ALA A 17 42.31 -0.54 6.85
CA ALA A 17 42.62 -1.84 7.43
C ALA A 17 41.68 -2.90 6.85
N ARG A 18 42.27 -3.77 6.04
CA ARG A 18 41.64 -4.91 5.38
C ARG A 18 41.48 -6.03 6.42
N ILE A 19 40.26 -6.23 6.93
CA ILE A 19 39.93 -7.35 7.83
C ILE A 19 39.82 -8.64 6.99
N PRO A 20 40.57 -9.72 7.30
CA PRO A 20 40.53 -10.97 6.54
C PRO A 20 39.24 -11.78 6.80
N ALA A 21 38.68 -12.32 5.71
CA ALA A 21 37.43 -13.08 5.65
C ALA A 21 37.58 -14.55 6.09
N SER A 22 37.95 -14.80 7.34
CA SER A 22 38.12 -16.17 7.85
C SER A 22 37.61 -16.41 9.28
N GLN A 23 36.55 -15.72 9.72
CA GLN A 23 35.96 -15.91 11.06
C GLN A 23 34.44 -16.15 11.09
N TRP A 24 33.83 -16.58 9.98
CA TRP A 24 32.41 -16.97 9.95
C TRP A 24 32.25 -18.48 9.89
N THR A 25 32.65 -19.16 10.96
CA THR A 25 32.21 -20.53 11.23
C THR A 25 31.87 -20.64 12.71
N SER A 26 30.66 -20.21 13.07
CA SER A 26 29.98 -20.69 14.26
C SER A 26 28.54 -21.00 13.92
N THR A 27 28.22 -22.26 14.09
CA THR A 27 26.91 -22.92 14.09
C THR A 27 25.84 -22.10 14.83
N PRO A 28 24.58 -22.10 14.35
CA PRO A 28 23.48 -21.44 15.05
C PRO A 28 23.14 -22.20 16.34
N PRO A 29 22.90 -21.52 17.48
CA PRO A 29 22.37 -22.16 18.66
C PRO A 29 20.89 -22.52 18.47
N THR A 30 20.57 -23.78 18.73
CA THR A 30 19.22 -24.35 18.83
C THR A 30 18.42 -23.55 19.86
N LEU A 31 17.34 -22.88 19.43
CA LEU A 31 16.42 -22.20 20.35
C LEU A 31 15.42 -23.21 20.93
N ASP A 32 15.45 -23.29 22.25
CA ASP A 32 14.61 -24.11 23.11
C ASP A 32 13.12 -23.80 22.95
N ASN A 33 12.36 -24.86 22.77
CA ASN A 33 10.91 -24.90 22.57
C ASN A 33 10.18 -24.93 23.92
N THR A 34 10.32 -23.87 24.74
CA THR A 34 9.72 -23.83 26.09
C THR A 34 8.93 -22.55 26.40
N ALA A 35 8.81 -21.61 25.46
CA ALA A 35 8.06 -20.35 25.66
C ALA A 35 6.65 -20.33 25.02
N GLN A 36 6.24 -21.35 24.25
CA GLN A 36 4.95 -21.38 23.53
C GLN A 36 3.81 -22.13 24.25
N GLN A 37 4.02 -22.69 25.45
CA GLN A 37 2.99 -23.48 26.16
C GLN A 37 2.28 -22.76 27.32
N ARG A 38 2.48 -21.44 27.52
CA ARG A 38 1.87 -20.69 28.65
C ARG A 38 0.80 -19.66 28.25
N ARG A 39 0.15 -19.79 27.08
CA ARG A 39 -1.00 -18.95 26.67
C ARG A 39 -2.28 -19.73 26.34
N ARG A 40 -2.44 -20.95 26.88
CA ARG A 40 -3.73 -21.64 26.99
C ARG A 40 -4.09 -21.75 28.46
N ASN A 41 -4.93 -20.85 28.96
CA ASN A 41 -5.88 -21.06 30.06
C ASN A 41 -6.45 -19.70 30.50
N ILE A 42 -7.66 -19.38 30.02
CA ILE A 42 -8.59 -18.46 30.69
C ILE A 42 -9.84 -19.31 31.00
N PRO A 43 -10.37 -19.28 32.24
CA PRO A 43 -11.37 -20.21 32.70
C PRO A 43 -12.78 -19.84 32.26
N VAL A 44 -13.55 -20.89 31.99
CA VAL A 44 -14.99 -20.92 31.71
C VAL A 44 -15.78 -20.56 32.97
N GLY A 45 -16.58 -19.51 32.90
CA GLY A 45 -17.61 -19.18 33.88
C GLY A 45 -18.87 -20.01 33.61
N GLN A 46 -19.24 -20.82 34.59
CA GLN A 46 -20.48 -21.56 34.67
C GLN A 46 -21.66 -20.61 34.89
N ASN A 47 -22.80 -20.86 34.22
CA ASN A 47 -24.11 -20.74 34.84
C ASN A 47 -25.13 -21.64 34.11
N ASN A 48 -25.87 -22.36 34.94
CA ASN A 48 -26.82 -23.44 34.66
C ASN A 48 -28.11 -22.95 33.98
N VAL A 49 -28.61 -23.71 33.00
CA VAL A 49 -29.81 -24.59 33.04
C VAL A 49 -31.13 -23.83 33.24
N GLU A 50 -31.90 -23.75 32.16
CA GLU A 50 -33.32 -24.11 32.17
C GLU A 50 -33.63 -24.86 30.87
N ARG A 51 -34.22 -26.05 31.05
CA ARG A 51 -34.72 -26.95 30.00
C ARG A 51 -36.08 -26.42 29.54
N GLU A 52 -36.38 -26.56 28.26
CA GLU A 52 -37.67 -27.11 27.83
C GLU A 52 -37.57 -27.66 26.40
N ALA A 53 -38.28 -28.78 26.20
CA ALA A 53 -38.22 -29.66 25.05
C ALA A 53 -39.09 -29.17 23.89
N GLY A 54 -38.73 -29.52 22.66
CA GLY A 54 -39.57 -29.33 21.49
C GLY A 54 -38.96 -29.99 20.26
N GLU A 55 -39.55 -31.12 19.86
CA GLU A 55 -39.32 -31.82 18.60
C GLU A 55 -39.64 -30.92 17.40
N GLY A 56 -38.88 -31.04 16.31
CA GLY A 56 -39.18 -30.36 15.06
C GLY A 56 -38.11 -30.60 14.00
N ALA A 57 -38.34 -31.58 13.14
CA ALA A 57 -37.67 -31.69 11.86
C ALA A 57 -38.06 -30.49 10.97
N MET A 58 -37.09 -29.80 10.37
CA MET A 58 -37.37 -28.93 9.23
C MET A 58 -36.12 -28.74 8.35
N GLU A 59 -36.32 -29.15 7.11
CA GLU A 59 -35.55 -28.88 5.91
C GLU A 59 -35.32 -27.37 5.66
N THR A 60 -34.24 -27.13 4.90
CA THR A 60 -34.03 -26.03 3.93
C THR A 60 -34.03 -24.59 4.44
N ASP A 61 -32.85 -23.97 4.40
CA ASP A 61 -32.52 -22.85 3.50
C ASP A 61 -31.39 -22.03 4.13
N ASP A 62 -30.15 -22.37 3.78
CA ASP A 62 -29.02 -21.47 3.96
C ASP A 62 -29.14 -20.34 2.91
N PRO A 63 -29.33 -19.08 3.30
CA PRO A 63 -29.36 -17.97 2.37
C PRO A 63 -27.90 -17.54 2.08
N TYR A 64 -27.20 -18.33 1.28
CA TYR A 64 -25.94 -17.89 0.68
C TYR A 64 -26.22 -16.90 -0.45
N ASP A 65 -25.95 -15.63 -0.17
CA ASP A 65 -25.06 -14.80 -0.99
C ASP A 65 -25.43 -14.56 -2.48
N GLU A 66 -26.68 -14.18 -2.74
CA GLU A 66 -27.17 -13.88 -4.10
C GLU A 66 -26.99 -12.40 -4.53
N GLN A 67 -26.21 -11.61 -3.79
CA GLN A 67 -26.08 -10.16 -4.03
C GLN A 67 -24.72 -9.71 -4.60
N ALA A 68 -23.79 -10.64 -4.87
CA ALA A 68 -22.48 -10.30 -5.44
C ALA A 68 -22.42 -10.31 -6.99
N HIS A 69 -23.46 -10.82 -7.68
CA HIS A 69 -23.45 -10.96 -9.15
C HIS A 69 -24.29 -9.94 -9.93
N GLN A 70 -24.83 -8.90 -9.29
CA GLN A 70 -25.66 -7.89 -9.97
C GLN A 70 -24.93 -6.58 -10.34
N ASN A 71 -23.61 -6.50 -10.13
CA ASN A 71 -22.80 -5.31 -10.48
C ASN A 71 -21.87 -5.52 -11.69
N GLU A 72 -22.01 -6.60 -12.47
CA GLU A 72 -21.12 -6.92 -13.60
C GLU A 72 -21.59 -6.42 -14.98
N GLU A 73 -22.74 -5.74 -15.11
CA GLU A 73 -23.30 -5.34 -16.41
C GLU A 73 -23.44 -3.82 -16.63
N ALA A 74 -22.60 -3.02 -15.99
CA ALA A 74 -22.30 -1.68 -16.49
C ALA A 74 -20.93 -1.75 -17.17
N GLU A 75 -20.89 -2.27 -18.41
CA GLU A 75 -19.75 -2.04 -19.29
C GLU A 75 -19.60 -0.53 -19.48
N GLU A 76 -18.72 0.08 -18.68
CA GLU A 76 -18.23 1.43 -18.91
C GLU A 76 -17.52 1.41 -20.27
N GLN A 77 -18.25 1.72 -21.33
CA GLN A 77 -17.66 2.06 -22.61
C GLN A 77 -16.81 3.32 -22.37
N GLU A 78 -15.51 3.13 -22.17
CA GLU A 78 -14.57 4.24 -22.07
C GLU A 78 -14.79 5.16 -23.29
N PRO A 79 -14.83 6.49 -23.09
CA PRO A 79 -15.05 7.41 -24.19
C PRO A 79 -13.98 7.22 -25.26
N ASP A 80 -14.41 7.27 -26.52
CA ASP A 80 -13.52 7.10 -27.67
C ASP A 80 -12.40 8.16 -27.66
N GLY A 81 -11.15 7.70 -27.51
CA GLY A 81 -9.98 8.57 -27.62
C GLY A 81 -9.64 8.94 -29.07
N PRO A 82 -8.67 9.86 -29.28
CA PRO A 82 -8.33 10.38 -30.60
C PRO A 82 -7.97 9.30 -31.63
N ARG A 83 -7.29 8.23 -31.21
CA ARG A 83 -6.99 7.09 -32.09
C ARG A 83 -8.20 6.23 -32.38
N MET A 84 -9.07 6.02 -31.41
CA MET A 84 -10.28 5.23 -31.60
C MET A 84 -11.22 5.91 -32.61
N THR A 85 -11.43 7.23 -32.48
CA THR A 85 -12.21 8.02 -33.44
C THR A 85 -11.64 7.91 -34.86
N ARG A 86 -10.31 7.96 -35.00
CA ARG A 86 -9.64 7.79 -36.30
C ARG A 86 -9.82 6.39 -36.86
N LEU A 87 -9.72 5.35 -36.03
CA LEU A 87 -9.93 3.97 -36.45
C LEU A 87 -11.36 3.79 -36.96
N ARG A 88 -12.37 4.25 -36.21
CA ARG A 88 -13.79 4.24 -36.65
C ARG A 88 -13.97 4.96 -37.97
N GLY A 89 -13.37 6.15 -38.12
CA GLY A 89 -13.41 6.91 -39.37
C GLY A 89 -12.79 6.17 -40.56
N ILE A 90 -11.68 5.47 -40.36
CA ILE A 90 -11.03 4.67 -41.42
C ILE A 90 -11.89 3.46 -41.79
N LEU A 91 -12.44 2.74 -40.79
CA LEU A 91 -13.32 1.60 -41.02
C LEU A 91 -14.56 1.99 -41.82
N ALA A 92 -15.27 3.04 -41.38
CA ALA A 92 -16.44 3.57 -42.10
C ALA A 92 -16.09 4.00 -43.52
N LYS A 93 -14.96 4.70 -43.70
CA LYS A 93 -14.50 5.11 -45.04
C LYS A 93 -14.18 3.90 -45.92
N SER A 94 -13.51 2.89 -45.39
CA SER A 94 -13.16 1.68 -46.15
C SER A 94 -14.40 0.89 -46.59
N LEU A 95 -15.42 0.81 -45.74
CA LEU A 95 -16.71 0.19 -46.08
C LEU A 95 -17.41 0.98 -47.18
N GLN A 96 -17.45 2.31 -47.09
CA GLN A 96 -18.03 3.17 -48.12
C GLN A 96 -17.32 3.02 -49.47
N GLU A 97 -15.99 2.98 -49.50
CA GLU A 97 -15.24 2.76 -50.75
C GLU A 97 -15.50 1.36 -51.34
N THR A 98 -15.69 0.35 -50.49
CA THR A 98 -16.04 -1.02 -50.92
C THR A 98 -17.45 -1.06 -51.53
N LEU A 99 -18.42 -0.39 -50.91
CA LEU A 99 -19.78 -0.26 -51.44
C LEU A 99 -19.82 0.53 -52.75
N LYS A 100 -18.99 1.57 -52.91
CA LYS A 100 -18.85 2.31 -54.17
C LYS A 100 -18.28 1.44 -55.30
N ALA A 101 -17.32 0.56 -54.98
CA ALA A 101 -16.78 -0.38 -55.95
C ALA A 101 -17.84 -1.38 -56.43
N CYS A 102 -18.78 -1.77 -55.56
CA CYS A 102 -19.98 -2.53 -55.89
C CYS A 102 -21.01 -1.66 -56.63
N ASN A 103 -20.65 -1.23 -57.85
CA ASN A 103 -21.50 -0.35 -58.64
C ASN A 103 -22.58 -1.14 -59.40
N ALA A 104 -23.77 -0.54 -59.53
CA ALA A 104 -24.92 -1.16 -60.20
C ALA A 104 -24.64 -1.48 -61.69
N LYS A 105 -23.78 -0.70 -62.35
CA LYS A 105 -23.41 -0.90 -63.75
C LYS A 105 -22.61 -2.18 -63.95
N ALA A 106 -21.65 -2.46 -63.07
CA ALA A 106 -20.86 -3.68 -63.07
C ALA A 106 -21.75 -4.92 -62.88
N ILE A 107 -22.79 -4.82 -62.05
CA ILE A 107 -23.78 -5.90 -61.90
C ILE A 107 -24.59 -6.10 -63.18
N GLN A 108 -25.02 -5.03 -63.84
CA GLN A 108 -25.72 -5.14 -65.13
C GLN A 108 -24.81 -5.74 -66.22
N GLU A 109 -23.52 -5.39 -66.24
CA GLU A 109 -22.52 -5.96 -67.14
C GLU A 109 -22.30 -7.47 -66.87
N CYS A 110 -22.33 -7.89 -65.61
CA CYS A 110 -22.23 -9.31 -65.21
C CYS A 110 -23.52 -10.11 -65.49
N PHE A 111 -24.68 -9.47 -65.50
CA PHE A 111 -25.99 -10.10 -65.71
C PHE A 111 -26.77 -9.46 -66.88
N PRO A 112 -26.26 -9.53 -68.12
CA PRO A 112 -26.79 -8.78 -69.25
C PRO A 112 -28.21 -9.19 -69.66
N HIS A 113 -28.55 -10.48 -69.58
CA HIS A 113 -29.91 -10.96 -69.86
C HIS A 113 -30.93 -10.47 -68.84
N LEU A 114 -30.61 -10.56 -67.55
CA LEU A 114 -31.49 -10.13 -66.47
C LEU A 114 -31.66 -8.61 -66.44
N ALA A 115 -30.61 -7.86 -66.80
CA ALA A 115 -30.68 -6.41 -66.95
C ALA A 115 -31.63 -5.96 -68.08
N GLN A 116 -31.83 -6.77 -69.12
CA GLN A 116 -32.77 -6.49 -70.21
C GLN A 116 -34.21 -6.86 -69.85
N GLU A 117 -34.41 -8.01 -69.22
CA GLU A 117 -35.75 -8.52 -68.90
C GLU A 117 -36.37 -7.83 -67.67
N LYS A 118 -35.58 -7.63 -66.60
CA LYS A 118 -36.06 -7.15 -65.29
C LYS A 118 -35.02 -6.25 -64.61
N PRO A 119 -34.76 -5.04 -65.15
CA PRO A 119 -33.78 -4.12 -64.58
C PRO A 119 -34.13 -3.64 -63.16
N GLN A 120 -35.42 -3.50 -62.84
CA GLN A 120 -35.87 -3.04 -61.52
C GLN A 120 -35.54 -4.07 -60.43
N ASP A 121 -35.91 -5.33 -60.63
CA ASP A 121 -35.64 -6.43 -59.69
C ASP A 121 -34.13 -6.59 -59.43
N LEU A 122 -33.30 -6.41 -60.46
CA LEU A 122 -31.84 -6.48 -60.35
C LEU A 122 -31.27 -5.33 -59.49
N LEU A 123 -31.78 -4.11 -59.67
CA LEU A 123 -31.37 -2.96 -58.86
C LEU A 123 -31.83 -3.09 -57.41
N GLU A 124 -33.04 -3.62 -57.18
CA GLU A 124 -33.55 -3.87 -55.84
C GLU A 124 -32.72 -4.95 -55.13
N ALA A 125 -32.35 -6.02 -55.82
CA ALA A 125 -31.47 -7.06 -55.28
C ALA A 125 -30.07 -6.50 -54.95
N HIS A 126 -29.49 -5.67 -55.82
CA HIS A 126 -28.22 -5.00 -55.55
C HIS A 126 -28.28 -4.10 -54.32
N ALA A 127 -29.34 -3.29 -54.21
CA ALA A 127 -29.54 -2.40 -53.06
C ALA A 127 -29.63 -3.21 -51.76
N LYS A 128 -30.41 -4.30 -51.74
CA LYS A 128 -30.54 -5.20 -50.57
C LYS A 128 -29.20 -5.81 -50.17
N VAL A 129 -28.39 -6.26 -51.14
CA VAL A 129 -27.06 -6.81 -50.85
C VAL A 129 -26.13 -5.75 -50.26
N CYS A 130 -26.15 -4.52 -50.80
CA CYS A 130 -25.33 -3.44 -50.28
C CYS A 130 -25.76 -3.01 -48.87
N GLU A 131 -27.06 -2.94 -48.62
CA GLU A 131 -27.62 -2.62 -47.29
C GLU A 131 -27.28 -3.70 -46.28
N PHE A 132 -27.50 -4.98 -46.62
CA PHE A 132 -27.14 -6.11 -45.77
C PHE A 132 -25.65 -6.10 -45.43
N LEU A 133 -24.79 -5.96 -46.45
CA LEU A 133 -23.34 -5.89 -46.24
C LEU A 133 -22.96 -4.71 -45.34
N GLN A 134 -23.61 -3.55 -45.51
CA GLN A 134 -23.32 -2.37 -44.68
C GLN A 134 -23.68 -2.62 -43.21
N VAL A 135 -24.87 -3.18 -42.95
CA VAL A 135 -25.37 -3.43 -41.59
C VAL A 135 -24.52 -4.49 -40.90
N GLU A 136 -24.32 -5.64 -41.54
CA GLU A 136 -23.58 -6.77 -40.97
C GLU A 136 -22.13 -6.38 -40.69
N VAL A 137 -21.43 -5.77 -41.66
CA VAL A 137 -20.02 -5.40 -41.45
C VAL A 137 -19.87 -4.34 -40.36
N THR A 138 -20.83 -3.41 -40.26
CA THR A 138 -20.80 -2.42 -39.17
C THR A 138 -21.02 -3.09 -37.82
N SER A 139 -21.96 -4.04 -37.71
CA SER A 139 -22.19 -4.81 -36.48
C SER A 139 -20.95 -5.60 -36.08
N GLU A 140 -20.37 -6.35 -37.02
CA GLU A 140 -19.16 -7.15 -36.81
C GLU A 140 -17.97 -6.29 -36.40
N PHE A 141 -17.82 -5.08 -36.95
CA PHE A 141 -16.80 -4.16 -36.50
C PHE A 141 -16.98 -3.74 -35.04
N GLU A 142 -18.21 -3.42 -34.61
CA GLU A 142 -18.47 -3.08 -33.21
C GLU A 142 -18.23 -4.27 -32.28
N GLU A 143 -18.65 -5.47 -32.68
CA GLU A 143 -18.44 -6.70 -31.93
C GLU A 143 -16.94 -6.97 -31.74
N ILE A 144 -16.15 -6.93 -32.80
CA ILE A 144 -14.69 -7.11 -32.72
C ILE A 144 -14.05 -6.03 -31.84
N ILE A 145 -14.49 -4.78 -31.96
CA ILE A 145 -13.99 -3.65 -31.14
C ILE A 145 -14.25 -3.94 -29.65
N LYS A 146 -15.44 -4.44 -29.32
CA LYS A 146 -15.87 -4.79 -27.97
C LYS A 146 -15.11 -6.00 -27.43
N GLU A 147 -15.12 -7.12 -28.15
CA GLU A 147 -14.45 -8.38 -27.76
C GLU A 147 -12.96 -8.20 -27.48
N ARG A 148 -12.29 -7.39 -28.32
CA ARG A 148 -10.84 -7.16 -28.19
C ARG A 148 -10.51 -5.98 -27.27
N SER A 149 -11.52 -5.30 -26.73
CA SER A 149 -11.39 -4.09 -25.91
C SER A 149 -10.48 -3.05 -26.57
N VAL A 150 -10.71 -2.81 -27.87
CA VAL A 150 -9.82 -1.98 -28.70
C VAL A 150 -9.80 -0.53 -28.21
N ALA A 151 -10.97 0.01 -27.83
CA ALA A 151 -11.09 1.36 -27.30
C ALA A 151 -10.17 1.56 -26.08
N TYR A 152 -10.27 0.68 -25.09
CA TYR A 152 -9.42 0.69 -23.90
C TYR A 152 -7.92 0.63 -24.24
N LYS A 153 -7.52 -0.28 -25.13
CA LYS A 153 -6.12 -0.45 -25.51
C LYS A 153 -5.56 0.78 -26.25
N LEU A 154 -6.34 1.38 -27.13
CA LEU A 154 -5.94 2.59 -27.85
C LEU A 154 -5.89 3.81 -26.94
N ASN A 155 -6.83 3.93 -26.01
CA ASN A 155 -6.82 4.98 -24.99
C ASN A 155 -5.61 4.84 -24.06
N ALA A 156 -5.31 3.63 -23.58
CA ALA A 156 -4.12 3.35 -22.80
C ALA A 156 -2.84 3.70 -23.57
N LEU A 157 -2.77 3.38 -24.86
CA LEU A 157 -1.65 3.76 -25.71
C LEU A 157 -1.52 5.29 -25.84
N ASP A 158 -2.62 6.03 -26.00
CA ASP A 158 -2.59 7.49 -26.07
C ASP A 158 -2.08 8.11 -24.75
N ARG A 159 -2.47 7.54 -23.59
CA ARG A 159 -1.94 7.92 -22.28
C ARG A 159 -0.44 7.64 -22.16
N LEU A 160 0.03 6.46 -22.59
CA LEU A 160 1.46 6.12 -22.57
C LEU A 160 2.29 7.02 -23.49
N VAL A 161 1.75 7.39 -24.65
CA VAL A 161 2.43 8.30 -25.58
C VAL A 161 2.48 9.73 -25.05
N SER A 162 1.44 10.21 -24.36
CA SER A 162 1.45 11.54 -23.76
C SER A 162 2.44 11.62 -22.58
N GLU A 163 2.50 10.58 -21.74
CA GLU A 163 3.49 10.43 -20.66
C GLU A 163 4.93 10.37 -21.20
N ALA A 164 5.17 9.57 -22.24
CA ALA A 164 6.50 9.50 -22.85
C ALA A 164 6.95 10.86 -23.42
N LYS A 165 6.02 11.60 -24.04
CA LYS A 165 6.29 12.95 -24.56
C LYS A 165 6.55 13.96 -23.45
N SER A 166 5.81 13.90 -22.34
CA SER A 166 6.04 14.82 -21.20
C SER A 166 7.42 14.58 -20.56
N HIS A 167 7.93 13.35 -20.62
CA HIS A 167 9.28 12.99 -20.20
C HIS A 167 10.37 13.20 -21.26
N GLY A 168 10.05 13.86 -22.38
CA GLY A 168 11.01 14.18 -23.44
C GLY A 168 11.57 12.95 -24.19
N ARG A 169 10.92 11.78 -24.06
CA ARG A 169 11.35 10.56 -24.74
C ARG A 169 10.87 10.61 -26.19
N THR A 170 11.81 10.76 -27.12
CA THR A 170 11.52 10.72 -28.56
C THR A 170 11.59 9.30 -29.11
N ALA A 171 10.83 9.05 -30.17
CA ALA A 171 10.87 7.78 -30.90
C ALA A 171 12.32 7.47 -31.32
N GLY A 172 12.84 6.31 -30.91
CA GLY A 172 14.22 5.87 -31.15
C GLY A 172 15.14 5.86 -29.92
N SER A 173 14.71 6.40 -28.76
CA SER A 173 15.56 6.48 -27.56
C SER A 173 15.75 5.16 -26.80
N THR A 174 14.93 4.14 -27.05
CA THR A 174 15.04 2.85 -26.36
C THR A 174 15.04 1.75 -27.39
N ALA A 175 16.22 1.13 -27.59
CA ALA A 175 16.30 -0.22 -28.11
C ALA A 175 15.32 -1.08 -27.27
N LEU A 176 14.55 -1.96 -27.93
CA LEU A 176 13.75 -2.98 -27.26
C LEU A 176 14.62 -3.59 -26.16
N LEU A 177 14.39 -3.19 -24.91
CA LEU A 177 15.08 -3.82 -23.80
C LEU A 177 14.62 -5.27 -23.86
N ASP A 178 15.58 -6.17 -23.98
CA ASP A 178 15.33 -7.59 -23.83
C ASP A 178 14.83 -7.78 -22.39
N LEU A 179 13.51 -7.74 -22.23
CA LEU A 179 12.83 -7.76 -20.95
C LEU A 179 12.94 -9.18 -20.42
N THR A 180 14.06 -9.48 -19.78
CA THR A 180 14.21 -10.74 -19.07
C THR A 180 13.12 -10.83 -18.00
N PRO A 181 12.54 -12.01 -17.76
CA PRO A 181 11.46 -12.18 -16.78
C PRO A 181 11.88 -11.68 -15.40
N GLU A 182 13.15 -11.85 -15.04
CA GLU A 182 13.69 -11.30 -13.81
C GLU A 182 13.68 -9.77 -13.76
N ALA A 183 14.01 -9.09 -14.86
CA ALA A 183 13.97 -7.64 -14.93
C ALA A 183 12.54 -7.11 -14.78
N ALA A 184 11.55 -7.79 -15.39
CA ALA A 184 10.13 -7.46 -15.24
C ALA A 184 9.65 -7.62 -13.79
N VAL A 185 10.03 -8.72 -13.12
CA VAL A 185 9.69 -8.95 -11.71
C VAL A 185 10.36 -7.91 -10.82
N ARG A 186 11.66 -7.62 -11.02
CA ARG A 186 12.39 -6.61 -10.25
C ARG A 186 11.77 -5.22 -10.40
N ALA A 187 11.41 -4.82 -11.62
CA ALA A 187 10.79 -3.52 -11.89
C ALA A 187 9.49 -3.31 -11.10
N ARG A 188 8.73 -4.38 -10.84
CA ARG A 188 7.50 -4.32 -10.03
C ARG A 188 7.77 -4.44 -8.53
N VAL A 189 8.65 -5.34 -8.13
CA VAL A 189 8.89 -5.67 -6.71
C VAL A 189 9.67 -4.57 -6.00
N VAL A 190 10.65 -3.94 -6.67
CA VAL A 190 11.52 -2.94 -6.05
C VAL A 190 10.72 -1.73 -5.52
N PRO A 191 9.85 -1.07 -6.31
CA PRO A 191 9.08 0.07 -5.80
C PRO A 191 8.18 -0.28 -4.60
N ALA A 192 7.56 -1.47 -4.62
CA ALA A 192 6.73 -1.94 -3.50
C ALA A 192 7.56 -2.17 -2.23
N LYS A 193 8.77 -2.71 -2.37
CA LYS A 193 9.69 -2.91 -1.25
C LYS A 193 10.29 -1.60 -0.75
N GLU A 194 10.58 -0.65 -1.63
CA GLU A 194 11.04 0.69 -1.27
C GLU A 194 9.97 1.43 -0.45
N ALA A 195 8.71 1.35 -0.86
CA ALA A 195 7.59 1.92 -0.09
C ALA A 195 7.47 1.30 1.31
N GLU A 196 7.62 -0.02 1.43
CA GLU A 196 7.57 -0.71 2.73
C GLU A 196 8.78 -0.35 3.62
N VAL A 197 9.97 -0.27 3.04
CA VAL A 197 11.18 0.18 3.76
C VAL A 197 10.99 1.60 4.28
N GLN A 198 10.37 2.48 3.49
CA GLN A 198 10.08 3.85 3.91
C GLN A 198 9.09 3.87 5.08
N ARG A 199 7.99 3.11 5.00
CA ARG A 199 7.02 2.97 6.10
C ARG A 199 7.68 2.48 7.40
N LEU A 200 8.49 1.43 7.30
CA LEU A 200 9.17 0.85 8.47
C LEU A 200 10.20 1.80 9.08
N LYS A 201 10.88 2.61 8.28
CA LYS A 201 11.79 3.65 8.77
C LYS A 201 11.04 4.74 9.54
N GLU A 202 9.90 5.19 9.03
CA GLU A 202 9.05 6.19 9.70
C GLU A 202 8.53 5.65 11.03
N GLU A 203 8.09 4.39 11.06
CA GLU A 203 7.66 3.73 12.29
C GLU A 203 8.80 3.56 13.30
N LEU A 204 10.00 3.17 12.83
CA LEU A 204 11.19 3.06 13.68
C LEU A 204 11.57 4.40 14.30
N GLU A 205 11.55 5.49 13.53
CA GLU A 205 11.85 6.83 14.05
C GLU A 205 10.80 7.31 15.05
N ARG A 206 9.52 6.99 14.83
CA ARG A 206 8.45 7.24 15.81
C ARG A 206 8.72 6.52 17.13
N VAL A 207 9.00 5.22 17.08
CA VAL A 207 9.28 4.42 18.29
C VAL A 207 10.54 4.91 19.00
N ARG A 208 11.58 5.32 18.26
CA ARG A 208 12.80 5.91 18.84
C ARG A 208 12.52 7.24 19.55
N LEU A 209 11.64 8.07 19.00
CA LEU A 209 11.22 9.31 19.62
C LEU A 209 10.43 9.04 20.91
N ASP A 210 9.48 8.09 20.86
CA ASP A 210 8.69 7.70 22.03
C ASP A 210 9.56 7.10 23.14
N ASN A 211 10.51 6.23 22.79
CA ASN A 211 11.46 5.66 23.76
C ASN A 211 12.34 6.73 24.41
N ARG A 212 12.83 7.71 23.63
CA ARG A 212 13.59 8.84 24.18
C ARG A 212 12.75 9.67 25.15
N ARG A 213 11.47 9.94 24.79
CA ARG A 213 10.54 10.68 25.63
C ARG A 213 10.24 9.95 26.94
N LEU A 214 9.91 8.66 26.86
CA LEU A 214 9.60 7.84 28.03
C LEU A 214 10.83 7.63 28.92
N GLY A 215 12.01 7.39 28.33
CA GLY A 215 13.26 7.29 29.07
C GLY A 215 13.62 8.59 29.79
N GLY A 216 13.40 9.75 29.15
CA GLY A 216 13.58 11.04 29.80
C GLY A 216 12.63 11.25 30.99
N ALA A 217 11.35 10.90 30.84
CA ALA A 217 10.37 10.98 31.93
C ALA A 217 10.71 10.03 33.09
N LEU A 218 11.18 8.81 32.78
CA LEU A 218 11.60 7.85 33.79
C LEU A 218 12.79 8.40 34.59
N ASN A 219 13.82 8.89 33.91
CA ASN A 219 15.02 9.44 34.56
C ASN A 219 14.69 10.65 35.45
N HIS A 220 13.74 11.50 35.02
CA HIS A 220 13.27 12.62 35.82
C HIS A 220 12.56 12.13 37.10
N CYS A 221 11.62 11.19 36.97
CA CYS A 221 10.90 10.62 38.11
C CYS A 221 11.84 9.88 39.08
N THR A 222 12.85 9.15 38.58
CA THR A 222 13.85 8.51 39.44
C THR A 222 14.70 9.53 40.19
N ALA A 223 15.06 10.65 39.55
CA ALA A 223 15.81 11.71 40.23
C ALA A 223 14.97 12.39 41.33
N GLU A 224 13.68 12.63 41.08
CA GLU A 224 12.75 13.13 42.10
C GLU A 224 12.55 12.13 43.26
N GLN A 225 12.49 10.84 42.95
CA GLN A 225 12.43 9.80 43.99
C GLN A 225 13.69 9.75 44.83
N GLU A 226 14.86 9.91 44.21
CA GLU A 226 16.15 9.95 44.92
C GLU A 226 16.26 11.20 45.80
N SER A 227 15.83 12.38 45.33
CA SER A 227 15.83 13.59 46.16
C SER A 227 14.86 13.46 47.33
N LEU A 228 13.64 12.95 47.11
CA LEU A 228 12.66 12.76 48.18
C LEU A 228 13.13 11.72 49.22
N LYS A 229 13.83 10.67 48.78
CA LYS A 229 14.45 9.70 49.70
C LYS A 229 15.53 10.36 50.54
N PHE A 230 16.38 11.18 49.93
CA PHE A 230 17.43 11.91 50.65
C PHE A 230 16.82 12.84 51.71
N GLU A 231 15.77 13.60 51.36
CA GLU A 231 15.04 14.46 52.31
C GLU A 231 14.41 13.65 53.47
N LEU A 232 13.83 12.47 53.17
CA LEU A 232 13.24 11.60 54.20
C LEU A 232 14.31 11.03 55.14
N ASP A 233 15.46 10.61 54.60
CA ASP A 233 16.58 10.10 55.39
C ASP A 233 17.17 11.20 56.30
N GLU A 234 17.23 12.44 55.83
CA GLU A 234 17.64 13.60 56.62
C GLU A 234 16.67 13.85 57.79
N LEU A 235 15.36 13.96 57.50
CA LEU A 235 14.32 14.12 58.53
C LEU A 235 14.34 12.99 59.56
N PHE A 236 14.56 11.75 59.11
CA PHE A 236 14.65 10.61 60.01
C PHE A 236 15.88 10.69 60.92
N GLN A 237 17.02 11.13 60.39
CA GLN A 237 18.22 11.38 61.20
C GLN A 237 18.01 12.50 62.22
N GLU A 238 17.36 13.61 61.83
CA GLU A 238 17.00 14.68 62.77
C GLU A 238 16.07 14.19 63.88
N PHE A 239 15.05 13.39 63.51
CA PHE A 239 14.15 12.77 64.48
C PHE A 239 14.90 11.84 65.45
N GLN A 240 15.81 11.01 64.93
CA GLN A 240 16.65 10.15 65.77
C GLN A 240 17.56 10.95 66.70
N GLN A 241 18.16 12.04 66.22
CA GLN A 241 18.99 12.93 67.04
C GLN A 241 18.15 13.58 68.15
N SER A 242 16.97 14.12 67.82
CA SER A 242 16.03 14.70 68.78
C SER A 242 15.55 13.68 69.82
N TYR A 243 15.20 12.47 69.39
CA TYR A 243 14.87 11.36 70.28
C TYR A 243 16.04 10.98 71.19
N GLY A 244 17.26 10.94 70.65
CA GLY A 244 18.49 10.68 71.40
C GLY A 244 18.73 11.73 72.49
N ILE A 245 18.49 13.01 72.22
CA ILE A 245 18.61 14.11 73.20
C ILE A 245 17.51 13.99 74.28
N THR A 246 16.27 13.75 73.86
CA THR A 246 15.11 13.67 74.78
C THR A 246 15.20 12.45 75.71
N SER A 247 15.66 11.31 75.19
CA SER A 247 15.85 10.08 75.98
C SER A 247 17.02 10.15 76.97
N GLN A 248 17.98 11.06 76.74
CA GLN A 248 19.06 11.36 77.69
C GLN A 248 18.62 12.30 78.81
N LEU A 249 17.46 12.96 78.69
CA LEU A 249 16.91 13.80 79.73
C LEU A 249 16.26 12.92 80.82
N PRO A 250 16.71 12.97 82.08
CA PRO A 250 16.11 12.19 83.16
C PRO A 250 14.63 12.57 83.31
N VAL A 251 13.75 11.57 83.49
CA VAL A 251 12.30 11.79 83.63
C VAL A 251 11.97 12.80 84.73
N ALA A 252 12.75 12.82 85.82
CA ALA A 252 12.60 13.78 86.91
C ALA A 252 12.88 15.25 86.52
N GLU A 253 13.78 15.50 85.57
CA GLU A 253 14.07 16.83 85.03
C GLU A 253 12.94 17.30 84.10
N MET A 254 12.35 16.36 83.36
CA MET A 254 11.22 16.57 82.45
C MET A 254 9.93 16.91 83.22
N GLU A 255 9.65 16.22 84.32
CA GLU A 255 8.57 16.54 85.27
C GLU A 255 8.74 17.93 85.88
N ARG A 256 9.97 18.28 86.26
CA ARG A 256 10.28 19.60 86.85
C ARG A 256 10.09 20.76 85.86
N LEU A 257 10.41 20.56 84.58
CA LEU A 257 10.19 21.54 83.50
C LEU A 257 8.70 21.67 83.13
N LEU A 258 7.94 20.57 83.11
CA LEU A 258 6.49 20.59 82.92
C LEU A 258 5.77 21.33 84.05
N ASP A 259 6.18 21.12 85.30
CA ASP A 259 5.61 21.85 86.45
C ASP A 259 5.93 23.35 86.41
N ALA A 260 7.14 23.73 85.96
CA ALA A 260 7.53 25.13 85.80
C ALA A 260 6.74 25.85 84.69
N THR A 261 6.55 25.19 83.54
CA THR A 261 5.78 25.76 82.42
C THR A 261 4.28 25.84 82.72
N LEU A 262 3.71 24.87 83.45
CA LEU A 262 2.32 24.92 83.93
C LEU A 262 2.10 26.00 84.99
N ALA A 263 3.13 26.35 85.77
CA ALA A 263 3.07 27.45 86.73
C ALA A 263 3.12 28.84 86.06
N GLU A 264 3.78 28.98 84.91
CA GLU A 264 3.81 30.24 84.13
C GLU A 264 2.52 30.51 83.34
N ILE A 265 1.71 29.48 83.08
CA ILE A 265 0.45 29.59 82.33
C ILE A 265 -0.76 29.89 83.25
N ARG A 266 -0.61 29.76 84.57
CA ARG A 266 -1.67 29.91 85.57
C ARG A 266 -1.61 31.25 86.31
#